data_AF-A0A5D2VCG9-F1
#
_entry.id   AF-A0A5D2VCG9-F1
#
_cell.length_a   1.000
_cell.length_b   1.000
_cell.length_c   1.000
_cell.angle_alpha   90.00
_cell.angle_beta   90.00
_cell.angle_gamma   90.00
#
_symmetry.space_group_name_H-M   'P 1'
#
loop_
_entity.id
_entity.type
_entity.pdbx_description
1 polymer ?
#
loop_
_entity_poly.entity_id
_entity_poly.type
_entity_poly.pdbx_seq_one_letter_code
_entity_poly.pdbx_strand_id
1 'polypeptide(L)'
;MLVPIFTLIFGITIGVLVIVWLEREISTVIQQRIGPEYAGPLGILQALADGTKLLFKESILPSRGNTHLFCIGPAIADISILLSFSVIPFSSRLILADLNICIFLWIAISSIAPVGLLMSGYGSNNKYSFLGGLTVDIVEAQSKYGFWGWNLWRQPIGFIVFLISSLAECERLPFDLPEAEEELFFIGGLEYFHSVPTRWTLPRLRMDQLLNLGWKFLLPISLGNLLLTTSSQLLSL
;
A
#
# COMPACT_ATOMS: atom_id res chain seq x y z
N MET A 1 8.00 -31.93 -1.27
CA MET A 1 7.99 -30.82 -0.31
C MET A 1 8.87 -29.67 -0.80
N LEU A 2 10.19 -29.84 -0.95
CA LEU A 2 11.06 -28.72 -1.37
C LEU A 2 10.81 -28.22 -2.81
N VAL A 3 10.58 -29.12 -3.77
CA VAL A 3 10.33 -28.74 -5.17
C VAL A 3 9.16 -27.76 -5.34
N PRO A 4 7.93 -28.03 -4.82
CA PRO A 4 6.82 -27.08 -4.95
C PRO A 4 7.08 -25.74 -4.24
N ILE A 5 7.81 -25.74 -3.12
CA ILE A 5 8.19 -24.51 -2.39
C ILE A 5 9.15 -23.68 -3.23
N PHE A 6 10.20 -24.28 -3.79
CA PHE A 6 11.15 -23.57 -4.66
C PHE A 6 10.47 -23.03 -5.93
N THR A 7 9.57 -23.80 -6.55
CA THR A 7 8.82 -23.32 -7.72
C THR A 7 7.91 -22.14 -7.37
N LEU A 8 7.31 -22.15 -6.17
CA LEU A 8 6.45 -21.05 -5.72
C LEU A 8 7.26 -19.78 -5.46
N ILE A 9 8.35 -19.87 -4.71
CA ILE A 9 9.21 -18.71 -4.41
C ILE A 9 9.75 -18.11 -5.71
N PHE A 10 10.23 -18.96 -6.63
CA PHE A 10 10.74 -18.52 -7.92
C PHE A 10 9.63 -17.90 -8.79
N GLY A 11 8.42 -18.46 -8.75
CA GLY A 11 7.26 -17.89 -9.46
C GLY A 11 6.88 -16.51 -8.92
N ILE A 12 6.88 -16.33 -7.60
CA ILE A 12 6.56 -15.04 -6.96
C ILE A 12 7.62 -13.99 -7.33
N THR A 13 8.91 -14.31 -7.22
CA THR A 13 9.97 -13.35 -7.54
C THR A 13 9.94 -12.91 -8.99
N ILE A 14 9.69 -13.84 -9.93
CA ILE A 14 9.48 -13.49 -11.35
C ILE A 14 8.22 -12.63 -11.52
N GLY A 15 7.11 -13.00 -10.87
CA GLY A 15 5.86 -12.25 -10.94
C GLY A 15 6.04 -10.79 -10.52
N VAL A 16 6.72 -10.55 -9.39
CA VAL A 16 7.02 -9.20 -8.89
C VAL A 16 7.87 -8.42 -9.90
N LEU A 17 8.93 -9.02 -10.46
CA LEU A 17 9.77 -8.36 -11.46
C LEU A 17 8.98 -7.97 -12.72
N VAL A 18 8.07 -8.83 -13.17
CA VAL A 18 7.21 -8.58 -14.33
C VAL A 18 6.22 -7.45 -14.04
N ILE A 19 5.62 -7.41 -12.85
CA ILE A 19 4.67 -6.35 -12.47
C ILE A 19 5.37 -4.99 -12.42
N VAL A 20 6.55 -4.89 -11.79
CA VAL A 20 7.34 -3.65 -11.73
C VAL A 20 7.76 -3.17 -13.11
N TRP A 21 8.09 -4.09 -14.02
CA TRP A 21 8.38 -3.74 -15.41
C TRP A 21 7.12 -3.27 -16.15
N LEU A 22 5.99 -3.98 -16.00
CA LEU A 22 4.71 -3.63 -16.62
C LEU A 22 4.22 -2.25 -16.18
N GLU A 23 4.35 -1.91 -14.90
CA GLU A 23 4.02 -0.59 -14.38
C GLU A 23 4.67 0.53 -15.19
N ARG A 24 5.98 0.39 -15.41
CA ARG A 24 6.78 1.39 -16.10
C ARG A 24 6.37 1.48 -17.56
N GLU A 25 6.15 0.35 -18.20
CA GLU A 25 5.73 0.31 -19.60
C GLU A 25 4.35 0.97 -19.78
N ILE A 26 3.37 0.58 -18.97
CA ILE A 26 2.01 1.17 -19.01
C ILE A 26 2.07 2.69 -18.76
N SER A 27 2.87 3.12 -17.78
CA SER A 27 3.06 4.54 -17.47
C SER A 27 3.68 5.31 -18.64
N THR A 28 4.59 4.68 -19.40
CA THR A 28 5.22 5.30 -20.57
C THR A 28 4.28 5.39 -21.76
N VAL A 29 3.48 4.35 -21.98
CA VAL A 29 2.43 4.31 -23.02
C VAL A 29 1.41 5.42 -22.82
N ILE A 30 0.94 5.62 -21.57
CA ILE A 30 0.00 6.71 -21.25
C ILE A 30 0.62 8.08 -21.51
N GLN A 31 1.91 8.23 -21.24
CA GLN A 31 2.65 9.48 -21.45
C GLN A 31 3.09 9.71 -22.90
N GLN A 32 2.80 8.77 -23.82
CA GLN A 32 3.33 8.77 -25.18
C GLN A 32 4.86 8.96 -25.22
N ARG A 33 5.56 8.42 -24.20
CA ARG A 33 7.02 8.41 -24.13
C ARG A 33 7.52 6.98 -24.25
N ILE A 34 8.79 6.84 -24.58
CA ILE A 34 9.46 5.55 -24.66
C ILE A 34 9.86 5.09 -23.25
N GLY A 35 9.65 3.81 -22.96
CA GLY A 35 10.02 3.16 -21.71
C GLY A 35 11.51 2.86 -21.57
N PRO A 36 11.90 2.08 -20.55
CA PRO A 36 13.29 1.65 -20.42
C PRO A 36 13.67 0.73 -21.59
N GLU A 37 14.65 1.12 -22.40
CA GLU A 37 15.09 0.33 -23.57
C GLU A 37 16.52 -0.23 -23.46
N TYR A 38 17.35 0.36 -22.59
CA TYR A 38 18.80 0.08 -22.58
C TYR A 38 19.21 -1.08 -21.67
N ALA A 39 18.42 -1.39 -20.62
CA ALA A 39 18.69 -2.48 -19.69
C ALA A 39 18.07 -3.80 -20.18
N GLY A 40 18.64 -4.35 -21.25
CA GLY A 40 18.17 -5.58 -21.91
C GLY A 40 17.11 -5.33 -23.00
N PRO A 41 16.69 -6.38 -23.74
CA PRO A 41 15.68 -6.23 -24.79
C PRO A 41 14.36 -5.75 -24.17
N LEU A 42 13.85 -4.59 -24.61
CA LEU A 42 12.65 -3.93 -24.07
C LEU A 42 12.72 -3.57 -22.57
N GLY A 43 13.94 -3.44 -22.00
CA GLY A 43 14.12 -3.04 -20.60
C GLY A 43 13.69 -4.08 -19.56
N ILE A 44 13.50 -5.34 -19.95
CA ILE A 44 13.04 -6.41 -19.06
C ILE A 44 14.00 -6.59 -17.86
N LEU A 45 15.31 -6.35 -18.05
CA LEU A 45 16.30 -6.48 -16.97
C LEU A 45 16.35 -5.26 -16.04
N GLN A 46 15.60 -4.18 -16.32
CA GLN A 46 15.61 -2.98 -15.50
C GLN A 46 15.09 -3.25 -14.09
N ALA A 47 14.00 -4.01 -13.93
CA ALA A 47 13.46 -4.34 -12.61
C ALA A 47 14.48 -5.12 -11.76
N LEU A 48 15.25 -6.01 -12.41
CA LEU A 48 16.35 -6.74 -11.77
C LEU A 48 17.51 -5.80 -11.41
N ALA A 49 17.87 -4.87 -12.29
CA ALA A 49 18.91 -3.88 -12.04
C ALA A 49 18.59 -3.01 -10.82
N ASP A 50 17.35 -2.56 -10.67
CA ASP A 50 16.93 -1.78 -9.51
C ASP A 50 16.97 -2.58 -8.21
N GLY A 51 16.53 -3.85 -8.24
CA GLY A 51 16.70 -4.75 -7.10
C GLY A 51 18.16 -4.90 -6.70
N THR A 52 19.06 -5.14 -7.66
CA THR A 52 20.50 -5.26 -7.37
C THR A 52 21.09 -3.95 -6.84
N LYS A 53 20.67 -2.79 -7.36
CA LYS A 53 21.07 -1.47 -6.88
C LYS A 53 20.70 -1.25 -5.41
N LEU A 54 19.50 -1.68 -5.00
CA LEU A 54 19.06 -1.56 -3.61
C LEU A 54 19.89 -2.44 -2.66
N LEU A 55 20.35 -3.60 -3.10
CA LEU A 55 21.22 -4.46 -2.28
C LEU A 55 22.60 -3.83 -2.01
N PHE A 56 23.11 -3.03 -2.93
CA PHE A 56 24.38 -2.30 -2.76
C PHE A 56 24.20 -0.92 -2.13
N LYS A 57 22.96 -0.47 -1.92
CA LYS A 57 22.67 0.81 -1.28
C LYS A 57 23.05 0.73 0.20
N GLU A 58 23.70 1.78 0.70
CA GLU A 58 23.99 1.90 2.12
C GLU A 58 22.68 1.93 2.94
N SER A 59 22.62 1.11 3.99
CA SER A 59 21.47 1.01 4.89
C SER A 59 21.55 2.08 5.98
N ILE A 60 20.78 3.16 5.80
CA ILE A 60 20.73 4.28 6.73
C ILE A 60 19.68 3.99 7.81
N LEU A 61 20.10 3.84 9.06
CA LEU A 61 19.19 3.59 10.19
C LEU A 61 18.86 4.89 10.94
N PRO A 62 17.64 5.04 11.48
CA PRO A 62 17.25 6.23 12.21
C PRO A 62 18.06 6.39 13.51
N SER A 63 18.77 7.51 13.67
CA SER A 63 19.62 7.79 14.83
C SER A 63 18.89 7.80 16.18
N ARG A 64 17.58 8.10 16.19
CA ARG A 64 16.75 8.18 17.41
C ARG A 64 15.73 7.04 17.52
N GLY A 65 15.69 6.12 16.56
CA GLY A 65 14.74 5.01 16.51
C GLY A 65 15.24 3.74 17.19
N ASN A 66 14.34 2.80 17.49
CA ASN A 66 14.75 1.45 17.90
C ASN A 66 15.03 0.62 16.65
N THR A 67 16.31 0.32 16.43
CA THR A 67 16.80 -0.39 15.24
C THR A 67 16.22 -1.79 15.10
N HIS A 68 16.02 -2.52 16.20
CA HIS A 68 15.46 -3.87 16.16
C HIS A 68 14.00 -3.86 15.70
N LEU A 69 13.18 -2.97 16.28
CA LEU A 69 11.77 -2.83 15.89
C LEU A 69 11.63 -2.36 14.43
N PHE A 70 12.49 -1.42 14.01
CA PHE A 70 12.51 -0.89 12.65
C PHE A 70 12.90 -1.95 11.60
N CYS A 71 13.85 -2.83 11.90
CA CYS A 71 14.25 -3.89 10.97
C CYS A 71 13.28 -5.09 10.95
N ILE A 72 12.71 -5.46 12.11
CA ILE A 72 11.82 -6.63 12.21
C ILE A 72 10.44 -6.31 11.64
N GLY A 73 9.98 -5.06 11.71
CA GLY A 73 8.66 -4.65 11.22
C GLY A 73 8.38 -5.05 9.77
N PRO A 74 9.15 -4.55 8.79
CA PRO A 74 9.00 -4.92 7.39
C PRO A 74 9.16 -6.42 7.15
N ALA A 75 10.10 -7.08 7.86
CA ALA A 75 10.30 -8.52 7.73
C ALA A 75 9.06 -9.34 8.15
N ILE A 76 8.34 -8.94 9.19
CA ILE A 76 7.10 -9.62 9.60
C ILE A 76 6.01 -9.47 8.53
N ALA A 77 5.88 -8.29 7.92
CA ALA A 77 4.91 -8.05 6.85
C ALA A 77 5.21 -8.92 5.62
N ASP A 78 6.47 -8.94 5.18
CA ASP A 78 6.90 -9.74 4.03
C ASP A 78 6.73 -11.24 4.27
N ILE A 79 7.13 -11.74 5.44
CA ILE A 79 6.98 -13.15 5.80
C ILE A 79 5.50 -13.55 5.82
N SER A 80 4.65 -12.69 6.36
CA SER A 80 3.19 -12.92 6.38
C SER A 80 2.63 -13.08 4.97
N ILE A 81 3.02 -12.21 4.04
CA ILE A 81 2.56 -12.26 2.65
C ILE A 81 3.08 -13.53 1.96
N LEU A 82 4.37 -13.86 2.11
CA LEU A 82 4.94 -15.08 1.51
C LEU A 82 4.26 -16.35 2.02
N LEU A 83 3.90 -16.39 3.31
CA LEU A 83 3.19 -17.52 3.91
C LEU A 83 1.76 -17.65 3.38
N SER A 84 1.11 -16.53 3.10
CA SER A 84 -0.23 -16.45 2.51
C SER A 84 -0.34 -17.18 1.17
N PHE A 85 0.72 -17.11 0.33
CA PHE A 85 0.78 -17.82 -0.95
C PHE A 85 0.83 -19.34 -0.84
N SER A 86 1.20 -19.90 0.30
CA SER A 86 1.20 -21.36 0.50
C SER A 86 -0.21 -21.97 0.41
N VAL A 87 -1.24 -21.15 0.59
CA VAL A 87 -2.65 -21.57 0.62
C VAL A 87 -3.23 -21.73 -0.79
N ILE A 88 -2.67 -21.03 -1.77
CA ILE A 88 -3.29 -20.90 -3.10
C ILE A 88 -2.98 -22.15 -3.96
N PRO A 89 -4.01 -22.86 -4.45
CA PRO A 89 -3.80 -24.00 -5.35
C PRO A 89 -3.57 -23.51 -6.79
N PHE A 90 -2.35 -23.66 -7.30
CA PHE A 90 -2.01 -23.22 -8.67
C PHE A 90 -2.37 -24.24 -9.75
N SER A 91 -2.31 -25.54 -9.44
CA SER A 91 -2.61 -26.63 -10.37
C SER A 91 -2.95 -27.90 -9.62
N SER A 92 -3.62 -28.86 -10.27
CA SER A 92 -3.99 -30.17 -9.69
C SER A 92 -2.80 -30.98 -9.16
N ARG A 93 -1.56 -30.65 -9.57
CA ARG A 93 -0.31 -31.27 -9.08
C ARG A 93 0.57 -30.34 -8.24
N LEU A 94 0.23 -29.05 -8.14
CA LEU A 94 1.03 -28.03 -7.45
C LEU A 94 0.21 -27.42 -6.30
N ILE A 95 -0.04 -28.24 -5.28
CA ILE A 95 -0.66 -27.84 -4.03
C ILE A 95 0.42 -27.96 -2.96
N LEU A 96 0.79 -26.86 -2.29
CA LEU A 96 1.81 -26.87 -1.24
C LEU A 96 1.28 -27.48 0.06
N ALA A 97 0.08 -27.09 0.45
CA ALA A 97 -0.57 -27.55 1.66
C ALA A 97 -2.05 -27.80 1.36
N ASP A 98 -2.44 -29.08 1.34
CA ASP A 98 -3.84 -29.47 1.22
C ASP A 98 -4.50 -29.41 2.60
N LEU A 99 -4.87 -28.19 3.00
CA LEU A 99 -5.50 -27.92 4.30
C LEU A 99 -7.00 -27.72 4.09
N ASN A 100 -7.82 -28.45 4.84
CA ASN A 100 -9.27 -28.24 4.87
C ASN A 100 -9.67 -26.82 5.34
N ILE A 101 -8.72 -26.07 5.90
CA ILE A 101 -8.90 -24.77 6.57
C ILE A 101 -8.19 -23.64 5.80
N CYS A 102 -7.87 -23.84 4.51
CA CYS A 102 -7.13 -22.89 3.67
C CYS A 102 -7.58 -21.42 3.82
N ILE A 103 -8.88 -21.14 3.67
CA ILE A 103 -9.42 -19.77 3.72
C ILE A 103 -9.22 -19.13 5.10
N PHE A 104 -9.43 -19.88 6.19
CA PHE A 104 -9.23 -19.36 7.54
C PHE A 104 -7.74 -19.12 7.83
N LEU A 105 -6.85 -19.98 7.34
CA LEU A 105 -5.41 -19.79 7.49
C LEU A 105 -4.94 -18.54 6.73
N TRP A 106 -5.46 -18.31 5.53
CA TRP A 106 -5.20 -17.11 4.74
C TRP A 106 -5.62 -15.82 5.45
N ILE A 107 -6.81 -15.79 6.05
CA ILE A 107 -7.30 -14.64 6.83
C ILE A 107 -6.45 -14.44 8.10
N ALA A 108 -6.13 -15.52 8.81
CA ALA A 108 -5.33 -15.46 10.03
C ALA A 108 -3.93 -14.91 9.78
N ILE A 109 -3.28 -15.36 8.70
CA ILE A 109 -1.97 -14.86 8.29
C ILE A 109 -2.06 -13.40 7.86
N SER A 110 -3.06 -13.03 7.07
CA SER A 110 -3.22 -11.64 6.60
C SER A 110 -3.37 -10.62 7.74
N SER A 111 -3.87 -11.04 8.91
CA SER A 111 -3.96 -10.20 10.12
C SER A 111 -2.59 -9.89 10.77
N ILE A 112 -1.54 -10.62 10.41
CA ILE A 112 -0.19 -10.42 10.97
C ILE A 112 0.57 -9.30 10.23
N ALA A 113 0.33 -9.13 8.93
CA ALA A 113 1.02 -8.11 8.14
C ALA A 113 0.87 -6.67 8.69
N PRO A 114 -0.32 -6.23 9.14
CA PRO A 114 -0.50 -4.91 9.72
C PRO A 114 0.31 -4.66 11.01
N VAL A 115 0.58 -5.72 11.79
CA VAL A 115 1.44 -5.64 12.99
C VAL A 115 2.88 -5.29 12.61
N GLY A 116 3.38 -5.82 11.49
CA GLY A 116 4.71 -5.50 10.96
C GLY A 116 4.85 -4.01 10.60
N LEU A 117 3.82 -3.44 9.97
CA LEU A 117 3.77 -2.02 9.60
C LEU A 117 3.73 -1.11 10.84
N LEU A 118 2.88 -1.43 11.82
CA LEU A 118 2.81 -0.73 13.11
C LEU A 118 4.16 -0.72 13.85
N MET A 119 4.84 -1.86 13.86
CA MET A 119 6.13 -2.01 14.54
C MET A 119 7.24 -1.22 13.84
N SER A 120 7.22 -1.17 12.50
CA SER A 120 8.11 -0.32 11.70
C SER A 120 7.89 1.17 11.99
N GLY A 121 6.63 1.60 12.03
CA GLY A 121 6.26 2.98 12.34
C GLY A 121 6.64 3.42 13.75
N TYR A 122 6.48 2.53 14.73
CA TYR A 122 6.92 2.75 16.11
C TYR A 122 8.46 2.78 16.22
N GLY A 123 9.15 1.87 15.53
CA GLY A 123 10.62 1.79 15.50
C GLY A 123 11.30 3.03 14.91
N SER A 124 10.64 3.74 13.98
CA SER A 124 11.14 4.97 13.37
C SER A 124 11.23 6.16 14.34
N ASN A 125 10.56 6.12 15.49
CA ASN A 125 10.50 7.20 16.49
C ASN A 125 10.18 8.58 15.87
N ASN A 126 9.23 8.61 14.93
CA ASN A 126 8.70 9.82 14.32
C ASN A 126 7.16 9.82 14.45
N LYS A 127 6.59 10.94 14.91
CA LYS A 127 5.14 11.09 15.11
C LYS A 127 4.34 10.80 13.84
N TYR A 128 4.85 11.20 12.68
CA TYR A 128 4.15 11.01 11.40
C TYR A 128 4.16 9.56 10.91
N SER A 129 5.29 8.86 11.08
CA SER A 129 5.42 7.44 10.69
C SER A 129 4.57 6.51 11.58
N PHE A 130 4.45 6.84 12.87
CA PHE A 130 3.61 6.09 13.80
C PHE A 130 2.10 6.30 13.55
N LEU A 131 1.68 7.52 13.21
CA LEU A 131 0.28 7.80 12.83
C LEU A 131 -0.15 7.05 11.57
N GLY A 132 0.77 6.83 10.63
CA GLY A 132 0.53 5.97 9.45
C GLY A 132 0.20 4.52 9.84
N GLY A 133 0.93 3.95 10.82
CA GLY A 133 0.68 2.59 11.30
C GLY A 133 -0.65 2.40 12.03
N LEU A 134 -1.11 3.41 12.80
CA LEU A 134 -2.36 3.36 13.56
C LEU A 134 -3.63 3.25 12.69
N THR A 135 -3.50 3.41 11.37
CA THR A 135 -4.60 3.17 10.43
C THR A 135 -5.06 1.72 10.39
N VAL A 136 -4.23 0.78 10.85
CA VAL A 136 -4.52 -0.66 10.95
C VAL A 136 -5.65 -0.96 11.96
N ASP A 137 -5.61 -0.34 13.13
CA ASP A 137 -6.60 -0.56 14.19
C ASP A 137 -8.01 -0.10 13.75
N ILE A 138 -8.05 0.88 12.83
CA ILE A 138 -9.28 1.35 12.19
C ILE A 138 -9.90 0.23 11.33
N VAL A 139 -9.07 -0.58 10.67
CA VAL A 139 -9.54 -1.70 9.83
C VAL A 139 -10.17 -2.80 10.68
N GLU A 140 -9.57 -3.13 11.83
CA GLU A 140 -10.15 -4.12 12.76
C GLU A 140 -11.52 -3.66 13.30
N ALA A 141 -11.66 -2.37 13.62
CA ALA A 141 -12.92 -1.78 14.05
C ALA A 141 -14.01 -1.84 12.95
N GLN A 142 -13.62 -1.77 11.68
CA GLN A 142 -14.52 -1.85 10.53
C GLN A 142 -14.94 -3.30 10.20
N SER A 143 -14.05 -4.28 10.44
CA SER A 143 -14.29 -5.69 10.12
C SER A 143 -15.46 -6.31 10.90
N LYS A 144 -15.80 -5.78 12.08
CA LYS A 144 -16.88 -6.33 12.94
C LYS A 144 -18.28 -6.27 12.32
N TYR A 145 -18.52 -5.39 11.35
CA TYR A 145 -19.87 -5.05 10.87
C TYR A 145 -20.08 -5.30 9.36
N GLY A 146 -19.12 -5.94 8.68
CA GLY A 146 -19.19 -6.23 7.24
C GLY A 146 -19.24 -4.98 6.36
N PHE A 147 -19.77 -5.09 5.13
CA PHE A 147 -19.81 -4.01 4.13
C PHE A 147 -20.52 -2.73 4.63
N TRP A 148 -21.62 -2.88 5.38
CA TRP A 148 -22.37 -1.75 5.96
C TRP A 148 -21.66 -1.13 7.18
N GLY A 149 -20.63 -1.81 7.68
CA GLY A 149 -19.83 -1.41 8.82
C GLY A 149 -18.80 -0.34 8.57
N TRP A 150 -18.43 -0.15 7.30
CA TRP A 150 -17.30 0.66 6.88
C TRP A 150 -17.47 2.13 7.23
N ASN A 151 -16.37 2.79 7.59
CA ASN A 151 -16.41 4.22 7.91
C ASN A 151 -16.75 5.10 6.70
N LEU A 152 -16.65 4.56 5.48
CA LEU A 152 -17.14 5.20 4.25
C LEU A 152 -18.62 5.59 4.37
N TRP A 153 -19.45 4.69 4.89
CA TRP A 153 -20.90 4.91 5.04
C TRP A 153 -21.23 5.78 6.24
N ARG A 154 -20.44 5.69 7.32
CA ARG A 154 -20.63 6.48 8.54
C ARG A 154 -20.16 7.92 8.39
N GLN A 155 -19.12 8.16 7.60
CA GLN A 155 -18.50 9.47 7.41
C GLN A 155 -18.11 9.72 5.94
N PRO A 156 -19.09 9.84 5.02
CA PRO A 156 -18.82 10.07 3.60
C PRO A 156 -18.13 11.42 3.35
N ILE A 157 -18.49 12.45 4.14
CA ILE A 157 -17.91 13.80 4.03
C ILE A 157 -16.45 13.78 4.51
N GLY A 158 -16.20 13.11 5.64
CA GLY A 158 -14.84 12.92 6.17
C GLY A 158 -13.95 12.14 5.21
N PHE A 159 -14.49 11.10 4.57
CA PHE A 159 -13.78 10.34 3.55
C PHE A 159 -13.38 11.19 2.34
N ILE A 160 -14.29 12.02 1.81
CA ILE A 160 -13.98 12.91 0.68
C ILE A 160 -12.91 13.94 1.06
N VAL A 161 -13.01 14.54 2.25
CA VAL A 161 -12.00 15.50 2.74
C VAL A 161 -10.66 14.82 2.95
N PHE A 162 -10.65 13.60 3.51
CA PHE A 162 -9.44 12.80 3.70
C PHE A 162 -8.83 12.40 2.36
N LEU A 163 -9.62 11.97 1.38
CA LEU A 163 -9.15 11.63 0.04
C LEU A 163 -8.53 12.84 -0.68
N ILE A 164 -9.15 14.01 -0.60
CA ILE A 164 -8.60 15.24 -1.22
C ILE A 164 -7.34 15.70 -0.47
N SER A 165 -7.32 15.58 0.87
CA SER A 165 -6.17 15.96 1.69
C SER A 165 -4.99 15.00 1.53
N SER A 166 -5.23 13.69 1.45
CA SER A 166 -4.20 12.69 1.21
C SER A 166 -3.62 12.83 -0.20
N LEU A 167 -4.44 13.10 -1.21
CA LEU A 167 -3.97 13.44 -2.56
C LEU A 167 -3.14 14.73 -2.58
N ALA A 168 -3.40 15.68 -1.67
CA ALA A 168 -2.63 16.92 -1.52
C ALA A 168 -1.34 16.74 -0.70
N GLU A 169 -1.33 15.85 0.30
CA GLU A 169 -0.19 15.56 1.19
C GLU A 169 0.80 14.58 0.57
N CYS A 170 0.34 13.67 -0.31
CA CYS A 170 1.20 12.71 -0.98
C CYS A 170 2.14 13.31 -2.03
N GLU A 171 2.13 14.63 -2.26
CA GLU A 171 2.93 15.33 -3.28
C GLU A 171 3.21 14.47 -4.54
N ARG A 172 2.18 13.81 -5.10
CA ARG A 172 2.27 12.95 -6.30
C ARG A 172 1.22 13.36 -7.31
N LEU A 173 1.55 13.29 -8.62
CA LEU A 173 0.98 14.25 -9.59
C LEU A 173 -0.55 14.31 -9.50
N PRO A 174 -1.10 15.49 -9.17
CA PRO A 174 -0.62 16.81 -9.62
C PRO A 174 0.54 17.51 -8.86
N PHE A 175 1.15 16.95 -7.80
CA PHE A 175 2.40 17.45 -7.16
C PHE A 175 3.49 16.35 -7.18
N ASP A 176 4.80 16.52 -6.92
CA ASP A 176 5.83 15.54 -7.41
C ASP A 176 6.81 14.99 -6.33
N LEU A 177 6.94 13.65 -6.20
CA LEU A 177 8.12 12.81 -5.89
C LEU A 177 7.77 11.29 -5.88
N PRO A 178 8.50 10.40 -6.59
CA PRO A 178 8.12 9.00 -6.84
C PRO A 178 8.79 8.03 -5.85
N GLU A 179 8.31 7.91 -4.61
CA GLU A 179 8.83 6.86 -3.71
C GLU A 179 7.84 6.55 -2.58
N ALA A 180 7.31 5.31 -2.59
CA ALA A 180 6.29 4.67 -1.73
C ALA A 180 5.03 4.23 -2.51
N GLU A 181 5.12 3.10 -3.21
CA GLU A 181 3.96 2.36 -3.78
C GLU A 181 3.94 0.91 -3.26
N GLU A 182 4.39 0.64 -2.04
CA GLU A 182 4.52 -0.74 -1.54
C GLU A 182 3.27 -1.29 -0.83
N GLU A 183 2.28 -0.46 -0.47
CA GLU A 183 1.17 -0.93 0.40
C GLU A 183 -0.14 -1.33 -0.30
N LEU A 184 -0.27 -1.14 -1.62
CA LEU A 184 -1.47 -1.54 -2.38
C LEU A 184 -1.24 -2.77 -3.29
N PHE A 185 -0.29 -3.64 -2.92
CA PHE A 185 0.41 -4.51 -3.85
C PHE A 185 -0.19 -5.92 -4.06
N PHE A 186 -1.23 -6.37 -3.32
CA PHE A 186 -1.54 -7.82 -3.30
C PHE A 186 -2.99 -8.29 -3.46
N ILE A 187 -3.99 -7.42 -3.59
CA ILE A 187 -5.37 -7.84 -3.86
C ILE A 187 -5.81 -7.28 -5.22
N GLY A 188 -5.44 -7.99 -6.30
CA GLY A 188 -6.08 -7.84 -7.62
C GLY A 188 -5.24 -7.11 -8.66
N GLY A 189 -4.68 -7.89 -9.60
CA GLY A 189 -4.12 -7.37 -10.87
C GLY A 189 -5.14 -6.65 -11.77
N LEU A 190 -6.40 -6.49 -11.33
CA LEU A 190 -7.43 -5.69 -11.99
C LEU A 190 -7.55 -4.26 -11.40
N GLU A 191 -7.17 -4.02 -10.14
CA GLU A 191 -7.19 -2.68 -9.55
C GLU A 191 -6.01 -1.82 -10.01
N TYR A 192 -4.90 -2.46 -10.34
CA TYR A 192 -3.71 -1.83 -10.90
C TYR A 192 -3.99 -1.10 -12.23
N PHE A 193 -4.88 -1.65 -13.06
CA PHE A 193 -5.27 -1.04 -14.32
C PHE A 193 -6.21 0.17 -14.15
N HIS A 194 -6.84 0.31 -12.98
CA HIS A 194 -7.77 1.39 -12.67
C HIS A 194 -7.10 2.55 -11.90
N SER A 195 -6.08 2.28 -11.09
CA SER A 195 -5.34 3.31 -10.34
C SER A 195 -4.40 4.15 -11.22
N VAL A 196 -3.78 3.53 -12.22
CA VAL A 196 -2.82 4.22 -13.09
C VAL A 196 -3.50 5.31 -13.95
N PRO A 197 -4.66 5.09 -14.60
CA PRO A 197 -5.35 6.14 -15.35
C PRO A 197 -5.85 7.31 -14.51
N THR A 198 -6.24 7.09 -13.24
CA THR A 198 -6.70 8.18 -12.35
C THR A 198 -5.62 9.22 -12.04
N ARG A 199 -4.33 8.87 -12.18
CA ARG A 199 -3.19 9.79 -12.08
C ARG A 199 -3.14 10.81 -13.24
N TRP A 200 -3.72 10.46 -14.39
CA TRP A 200 -3.60 11.22 -15.63
C TRP A 200 -4.87 11.97 -16.04
N THR A 201 -5.96 11.85 -15.27
CA THR A 201 -7.25 12.50 -15.57
C THR A 201 -7.45 13.86 -14.90
N LEU A 202 -6.70 14.19 -13.85
CA LEU A 202 -6.88 15.42 -13.08
C LEU A 202 -5.95 16.56 -13.57
N PRO A 203 -6.48 17.79 -13.81
CA PRO A 203 -5.68 18.93 -14.25
C PRO A 203 -4.76 19.46 -13.15
N ARG A 204 -3.58 19.95 -13.53
CA ARG A 204 -2.58 20.51 -12.61
C ARG A 204 -3.10 21.79 -11.93
N LEU A 205 -3.15 21.80 -10.60
CA LEU A 205 -3.55 22.96 -9.80
C LEU A 205 -2.32 23.76 -9.36
N ARG A 206 -2.39 25.09 -9.38
CA ARG A 206 -1.30 25.96 -8.87
C ARG A 206 -1.29 25.94 -7.34
N MET A 207 -0.10 26.04 -6.72
CA MET A 207 0.05 25.99 -5.26
C MET A 207 -0.85 27.00 -4.51
N ASP A 208 -1.01 28.20 -5.07
CA ASP A 208 -1.91 29.23 -4.51
C ASP A 208 -3.38 28.79 -4.47
N GLN A 209 -3.81 27.97 -5.43
CA GLN A 209 -5.17 27.43 -5.50
C GLN A 209 -5.36 26.26 -4.55
N LEU A 210 -4.33 25.42 -4.39
CA LEU A 210 -4.32 24.32 -3.42
C LEU A 210 -4.37 24.85 -1.99
N LEU A 211 -3.57 25.86 -1.67
CA LEU A 211 -3.59 26.51 -0.36
C LEU A 211 -4.94 27.19 -0.09
N ASN A 212 -5.55 27.83 -1.09
CA ASN A 212 -6.90 28.37 -0.94
C ASN A 212 -7.96 27.27 -0.72
N LEU A 213 -7.86 26.14 -1.41
CA LEU A 213 -8.78 25.01 -1.25
C LEU A 213 -8.63 24.35 0.14
N GLY A 214 -7.39 24.17 0.60
CA GLY A 214 -7.10 23.66 1.94
C GLY A 214 -7.64 24.57 3.05
N TRP A 215 -7.27 25.85 3.03
CA TRP A 215 -7.59 26.79 4.10
C TRP A 215 -9.03 27.29 4.11
N LYS A 216 -9.67 27.45 2.94
CA LYS A 216 -11.06 27.97 2.87
C LYS A 216 -12.12 26.89 2.87
N PHE A 217 -11.80 25.68 2.39
CA PHE A 217 -12.80 24.62 2.23
C PHE A 217 -12.49 23.38 3.06
N LEU A 218 -11.32 22.76 2.92
CA LEU A 218 -11.05 21.48 3.58
C LEU A 218 -11.00 21.61 5.11
N LEU A 219 -10.36 22.65 5.65
CA LEU A 219 -10.24 22.85 7.10
C LEU A 219 -11.57 23.17 7.80
N PRO A 220 -12.41 24.09 7.31
CA PRO A 220 -13.72 24.33 7.92
C PRO A 220 -14.66 23.12 7.84
N ILE A 221 -14.63 22.40 6.71
CA ILE A 221 -15.50 21.22 6.49
C ILE A 221 -15.06 20.04 7.39
N SER A 222 -13.75 19.82 7.56
CA SER A 222 -13.24 18.76 8.44
C SER A 222 -13.61 19.01 9.90
N LEU A 223 -13.46 20.24 10.37
CA LEU A 223 -13.82 20.64 11.74
C LEU A 223 -15.33 20.51 11.98
N GLY A 224 -16.16 20.95 11.02
CA GLY A 224 -17.61 20.79 11.10
C GLY A 224 -18.04 19.32 11.14
N ASN A 225 -17.42 18.48 10.30
CA ASN A 225 -17.68 17.04 10.28
C ASN A 225 -17.27 16.37 11.61
N LEU A 226 -16.13 16.77 12.18
CA LEU A 226 -15.67 16.27 13.48
C LEU A 226 -16.69 16.58 14.58
N LEU A 227 -17.15 17.83 14.69
CA LEU A 227 -18.15 18.23 15.68
C LEU A 227 -19.49 17.47 15.54
N LEU A 228 -19.93 17.23 14.31
CA LEU A 228 -21.14 16.44 14.04
C LEU A 228 -20.96 14.99 14.49
N THR A 229 -19.80 14.39 14.21
CA THR A 229 -19.53 13.00 14.58
C THR A 229 -19.41 12.80 16.09
N THR A 230 -18.73 13.71 16.80
CA THR A 230 -18.65 13.69 18.27
C THR A 230 -20.03 13.89 18.91
N SER A 231 -20.86 14.78 18.34
CA SER A 231 -22.22 15.02 18.83
C SER A 231 -23.12 13.80 18.63
N SER A 232 -23.04 13.14 17.47
CA SER A 232 -23.78 11.91 17.18
C SER A 232 -23.37 10.75 18.09
N GLN A 233 -22.07 10.64 18.43
CA GLN A 233 -21.59 9.60 19.34
C GLN A 233 -22.04 9.83 20.78
N LEU A 234 -22.03 11.08 21.25
CA LEU A 234 -22.58 11.45 22.56
C LEU A 234 -24.07 11.16 22.70
N LEU A 235 -24.83 11.28 21.61
CA LEU A 235 -26.27 10.95 21.56
C LEU A 235 -26.55 9.43 21.51
N SER A 236 -25.56 8.63 21.14
CA SER A 236 -25.65 7.17 21.04
C SER A 236 -25.13 6.41 22.27
N LEU A 237 -24.58 7.14 23.24
CA LEU A 237 -24.21 6.66 24.58
C LEU A 237 -25.40 6.77 25.52
#